data_AF-A0A3D3KYI6-F1
#
_entry.id   AF-A0A3D3KYI6-F1
#
_cell.length_a   1.000
_cell.length_b   1.000
_cell.length_c   1.000
_cell.angle_alpha   90.00
_cell.angle_beta   90.00
_cell.angle_gamma   90.00
#
_symmetry.space_group_name_H-M   'P 1'
#
loop_
_entity.id
_entity.type
_entity.pdbx_description
1 polymer ?
#
loop_
_entity_poly.entity_id
_entity_poly.type
_entity_poly.pdbx_seq_one_letter_code
_entity_poly.pdbx_strand_id
1 'polypeptide(L)'
;LHTDGPHLLVAGTTGSGKSELLRTLTVALALSYGPDRINFLFVDFKGGSGLGPLTGLPHCVGMLTDLSSHELDRSLQSLRAEIRFREETLAAVQAPDLTSYRATPAGLASPLPHLVIVIDEFRMLVEDAPEALRELMRIAAIGRSLGIHLIMATQRPQGALTADIRANVTTSIALRVQSEMESVDIINSKAAAAISVDTPGRAYLARGTEAPLEFQAGSLTAGAFLSEPAGISVRLASEYLEVPAVTADSASAGTEPTPATATAPLVASMAGLWEAMNRPAIR
;
A
#
# COMPACT_ATOMS: atom_id res chain seq x y z
N LEU A 1 11.28 -3.28 -4.73
CA LEU A 1 10.57 -4.38 -5.45
C LEU A 1 11.53 -5.41 -6.07
N HIS A 2 12.57 -5.00 -6.81
CA HIS A 2 13.54 -5.96 -7.37
C HIS A 2 14.62 -6.43 -6.36
N THR A 3 15.01 -5.55 -5.43
CA THR A 3 16.06 -5.76 -4.41
C THR A 3 15.55 -6.38 -3.11
N ASP A 4 14.45 -5.89 -2.56
CA ASP A 4 13.94 -6.31 -1.23
C ASP A 4 12.92 -7.47 -1.30
N GLY A 5 12.81 -8.10 -2.47
CA GLY A 5 11.84 -9.17 -2.72
C GLY A 5 10.43 -8.67 -3.09
N PRO A 6 9.59 -9.58 -3.63
CA PRO A 6 8.35 -9.20 -4.29
C PRO A 6 7.17 -8.98 -3.34
N HIS A 7 7.26 -9.43 -2.09
CA HIS A 7 6.15 -9.43 -1.13
C HIS A 7 6.59 -8.89 0.23
N LEU A 8 5.69 -8.13 0.85
CA LEU A 8 5.91 -7.48 2.14
C LEU A 8 4.91 -8.03 3.16
N LEU A 9 5.40 -8.47 4.31
CA LEU A 9 4.58 -8.76 5.47
C LEU A 9 4.57 -7.56 6.42
N VAL A 10 3.40 -7.19 6.93
CA VAL A 10 3.24 -6.13 7.94
C VAL A 10 2.50 -6.69 9.15
N ALA A 11 3.16 -6.78 10.29
CA ALA A 11 2.56 -7.30 11.50
C ALA A 11 2.53 -6.24 12.61
N GLY A 12 1.42 -6.18 13.35
CA GLY A 12 1.31 -5.28 14.49
C GLY A 12 -0.05 -5.33 15.15
N THR A 13 -0.07 -5.37 16.49
CA THR A 13 -1.29 -5.46 17.28
C THR A 13 -2.19 -4.22 17.11
N THR A 14 -3.43 -4.27 17.59
CA THR A 14 -4.34 -3.12 17.56
C THR A 14 -3.73 -1.91 18.27
N GLY A 15 -3.87 -0.72 17.65
CA GLY A 15 -3.28 0.52 18.16
C GLY A 15 -1.77 0.66 17.92
N SER A 16 -1.12 -0.29 17.24
CA SER A 16 0.31 -0.18 16.88
C SER A 16 0.59 0.80 15.74
N GLY A 17 -0.44 1.24 15.00
CA GLY A 17 -0.31 2.08 13.80
C GLY A 17 -0.32 1.32 12.47
N LYS A 18 -0.58 0.00 12.48
CA LYS A 18 -0.58 -0.85 11.25
C LYS A 18 -1.43 -0.29 10.11
N SER A 19 -2.69 0.05 10.36
CA SER A 19 -3.59 0.56 9.30
C SER A 19 -3.12 1.92 8.76
N GLU A 20 -2.51 2.75 9.60
CA GLU A 20 -1.94 4.02 9.14
C GLU A 20 -0.69 3.79 8.30
N LEU A 21 0.20 2.89 8.71
CA LEU A 21 1.36 2.50 7.91
C LEU A 21 0.94 1.99 6.52
N LEU A 22 -0.10 1.15 6.43
CA LEU A 22 -0.59 0.65 5.14
C LEU A 22 -1.07 1.80 4.25
N ARG A 23 -1.86 2.74 4.78
CA ARG A 23 -2.33 3.91 4.03
C ARG A 23 -1.16 4.80 3.60
N THR A 24 -0.25 5.13 4.53
CA THR A 24 0.93 5.93 4.23
C THR A 24 1.78 5.29 3.13
N LEU A 25 2.02 3.98 3.21
CA LEU A 25 2.79 3.25 2.20
C LEU A 25 2.10 3.27 0.84
N THR A 26 0.80 2.98 0.79
CA THR A 26 0.03 3.00 -0.46
C THR A 26 0.01 4.40 -1.08
N VAL A 27 -0.25 5.44 -0.29
CA VAL A 27 -0.26 6.83 -0.76
C VAL A 27 1.13 7.25 -1.24
N ALA A 28 2.20 6.91 -0.52
CA ALA A 28 3.57 7.21 -0.96
C ALA A 28 3.90 6.56 -2.32
N LEU A 29 3.48 5.31 -2.53
CA LEU A 29 3.61 4.64 -3.82
C LEU A 29 2.79 5.33 -4.91
N ALA A 30 1.55 5.68 -4.61
CA ALA A 30 0.64 6.31 -5.55
C ALA A 30 1.12 7.73 -5.95
N LEU A 31 1.75 8.47 -5.04
CA LEU A 31 2.38 9.76 -5.29
C LEU A 31 3.67 9.65 -6.13
N SER A 32 4.39 8.53 -5.99
CA SER A 32 5.66 8.30 -6.70
C SER A 32 5.46 7.76 -8.13
N TYR A 33 4.35 7.08 -8.38
CA TYR A 33 4.09 6.38 -9.63
C TYR A 33 2.65 6.58 -10.09
N GLY A 34 2.47 6.99 -11.34
CA GLY A 34 1.15 7.12 -11.94
C GLY A 34 0.40 5.76 -12.06
N PRO A 35 -0.92 5.79 -12.23
CA PRO A 35 -1.77 4.63 -12.50
C PRO A 35 -1.33 3.79 -13.73
N ASP A 36 -0.64 4.37 -14.69
CA ASP A 36 -0.01 3.65 -15.82
C ASP A 36 1.21 2.81 -15.40
N ARG A 37 1.73 3.00 -14.18
CA ARG A 37 2.90 2.29 -13.64
C ARG A 37 2.57 1.37 -12.47
N ILE A 38 1.57 1.70 -11.65
CA ILE A 38 1.16 0.92 -10.49
C ILE A 38 -0.35 0.98 -10.28
N ASN A 39 -0.96 -0.17 -9.97
CA ASN A 39 -2.35 -0.31 -9.60
C ASN A 39 -2.49 -1.04 -8.26
N PHE A 40 -3.58 -0.79 -7.54
CA PHE A 40 -3.87 -1.42 -6.25
C PHE A 40 -5.17 -2.22 -6.30
N LEU A 41 -5.11 -3.45 -5.79
CA LEU A 41 -6.29 -4.24 -5.41
C LEU A 41 -6.30 -4.34 -3.89
N PHE A 42 -7.35 -3.83 -3.27
CA PHE A 42 -7.49 -3.88 -1.81
C PHE A 42 -8.32 -5.07 -1.37
N VAL A 43 -7.88 -5.74 -0.30
CA VAL A 43 -8.63 -6.82 0.36
C VAL A 43 -8.70 -6.49 1.85
N ASP A 44 -9.88 -6.28 2.39
CA ASP A 44 -10.10 -5.86 3.77
C ASP A 44 -11.17 -6.74 4.44
N PHE A 45 -10.76 -7.55 5.42
CA PHE A 45 -11.65 -8.45 6.16
C PHE A 45 -12.37 -7.78 7.34
N LYS A 46 -12.30 -6.45 7.47
CA LYS A 46 -12.90 -5.67 8.58
C LYS A 46 -13.84 -4.58 8.07
N GLY A 47 -14.73 -4.93 7.13
CA GLY A 47 -15.78 -4.03 6.63
C GLY A 47 -15.26 -2.78 5.92
N GLY A 48 -14.05 -2.84 5.36
CA GLY A 48 -13.46 -1.77 4.56
C GLY A 48 -12.97 -0.54 5.33
N SER A 49 -13.02 -0.55 6.67
CA SER A 49 -12.61 0.57 7.50
C SER A 49 -11.10 0.86 7.46
N GLY A 50 -10.29 -0.16 7.12
CA GLY A 50 -8.85 -0.05 6.98
C GLY A 50 -8.48 0.65 5.68
N LEU A 51 -8.80 0.00 4.55
CA LEU A 51 -8.31 0.40 3.23
C LEU A 51 -9.34 1.20 2.40
N GLY A 52 -10.60 1.24 2.81
CA GLY A 52 -11.69 1.93 2.11
C GLY A 52 -11.40 3.40 1.75
N PRO A 53 -10.74 4.20 2.62
CA PRO A 53 -10.36 5.58 2.28
C PRO A 53 -9.47 5.71 1.04
N LEU A 54 -8.79 4.65 0.61
CA LEU A 54 -7.89 4.64 -0.55
C LEU A 54 -8.60 4.32 -1.87
N THR A 55 -9.87 3.93 -1.84
CA THR A 55 -10.60 3.47 -3.04
C THR A 55 -10.85 4.56 -4.08
N GLY A 56 -10.79 5.83 -3.69
CA GLY A 56 -10.88 6.95 -4.63
C GLY A 56 -9.59 7.23 -5.40
N LEU A 57 -8.49 6.51 -5.13
CA LEU A 57 -7.25 6.67 -5.90
C LEU A 57 -7.49 6.23 -7.35
N PRO A 58 -6.98 6.96 -8.37
CA PRO A 58 -7.08 6.55 -9.76
C PRO A 58 -6.32 5.23 -10.06
N HIS A 59 -5.45 4.82 -9.13
CA HIS A 59 -4.71 3.56 -9.13
C HIS A 59 -5.54 2.36 -8.65
N CYS A 60 -6.65 2.60 -7.95
CA CYS A 60 -7.46 1.55 -7.34
C CYS A 60 -8.28 0.83 -8.42
N VAL A 61 -8.00 -0.46 -8.64
CA VAL A 61 -8.74 -1.29 -9.61
C VAL A 61 -9.86 -2.10 -8.94
N GLY A 62 -9.91 -2.14 -7.62
CA GLY A 62 -10.98 -2.80 -6.89
C GLY A 62 -10.72 -2.89 -5.40
N MET A 63 -11.80 -3.13 -4.66
CA MET A 63 -11.78 -3.42 -3.24
C MET A 63 -12.66 -4.62 -2.95
N LEU A 64 -12.12 -5.56 -2.18
CA LEU A 64 -12.80 -6.73 -1.68
C LEU A 64 -13.02 -6.56 -0.18
N THR A 65 -14.27 -6.55 0.25
CA THR A 65 -14.67 -6.44 1.66
C THR A 65 -15.59 -7.58 2.03
N ASP A 66 -15.56 -8.00 3.30
CA ASP A 66 -16.52 -8.95 3.88
C ASP A 66 -16.75 -10.19 2.99
N LEU A 67 -15.64 -10.70 2.44
CA LEU A 67 -15.62 -11.68 1.37
C LEU A 67 -16.40 -12.94 1.74
N SER A 68 -17.55 -13.12 1.10
CA SER A 68 -18.14 -14.45 0.99
C SER A 68 -17.23 -15.37 0.18
N SER A 69 -17.36 -16.69 0.36
CA SER A 69 -16.61 -17.68 -0.43
C SER A 69 -16.77 -17.47 -1.93
N HIS A 70 -17.97 -17.11 -2.40
CA HIS A 70 -18.26 -16.85 -3.79
C HIS A 70 -17.56 -15.59 -4.35
N GLU A 71 -17.44 -14.52 -3.56
CA GLU A 71 -16.75 -13.30 -3.98
C GLU A 71 -15.24 -13.51 -4.06
N LEU A 72 -14.68 -14.27 -3.12
CA LEU A 72 -13.28 -14.65 -3.15
C LEU A 72 -12.96 -15.50 -4.38
N ASP A 73 -13.78 -16.51 -4.68
CA ASP A 73 -13.61 -17.37 -5.86
C ASP A 73 -13.65 -16.57 -7.18
N ARG A 74 -14.61 -15.64 -7.32
CA ARG A 74 -14.70 -14.75 -8.49
C ARG A 74 -13.48 -13.84 -8.62
N SER A 75 -12.97 -13.36 -7.49
CA SER A 75 -11.80 -12.50 -7.47
C SER A 75 -10.54 -13.26 -7.87
N LEU A 76 -10.36 -14.48 -7.38
CA LEU A 76 -9.29 -15.38 -7.83
C LEU A 76 -9.41 -15.71 -9.31
N GLN A 77 -10.62 -15.96 -9.82
CA GLN A 77 -10.84 -16.16 -11.25
C GLN A 77 -10.41 -14.95 -12.08
N SER A 78 -10.69 -13.74 -11.59
CA SER A 78 -10.27 -12.50 -12.25
C SER A 78 -8.75 -12.33 -12.22
N LEU A 79 -8.10 -12.64 -11.09
CA LEU A 79 -6.64 -12.66 -10.98
C LEU A 79 -5.98 -13.68 -11.93
N ARG A 80 -6.58 -14.87 -12.09
CA ARG A 80 -6.11 -15.86 -13.07
C ARG A 80 -6.18 -15.34 -14.51
N ALA A 81 -7.25 -14.64 -14.85
CA ALA A 81 -7.40 -14.05 -16.18
C ALA A 81 -6.35 -12.95 -16.43
N GLU A 82 -6.11 -12.11 -15.44
CA GLU A 82 -5.07 -11.07 -15.51
C GLU A 82 -3.66 -11.66 -15.68
N ILE A 83 -3.34 -12.73 -14.96
CA ILE A 83 -2.05 -13.44 -15.10
C ILE A 83 -1.88 -13.96 -16.52
N ARG A 84 -2.88 -14.68 -17.03
CA ARG A 84 -2.86 -15.24 -18.39
C ARG A 84 -2.68 -14.13 -19.43
N PHE A 85 -3.42 -13.04 -19.28
CA PHE A 85 -3.30 -11.88 -20.15
C PHE A 85 -1.88 -11.31 -20.16
N ARG A 86 -1.24 -11.17 -18.99
CA ARG A 86 0.16 -10.71 -18.89
C ARG A 86 1.13 -11.69 -19.51
N GLU A 87 0.98 -12.99 -19.26
CA GLU A 87 1.82 -14.04 -19.84
C GLU A 87 1.77 -14.00 -21.38
N GLU A 88 0.56 -13.95 -21.95
CA GLU A 88 0.36 -13.86 -23.40
C GLU A 88 0.95 -12.57 -23.98
N THR A 89 0.77 -11.44 -23.29
CA THR A 89 1.28 -10.14 -23.70
C THR A 89 2.81 -10.09 -23.72
N LEU A 90 3.46 -10.65 -22.70
CA LEU A 90 4.93 -10.76 -22.64
C LEU A 90 5.46 -11.73 -23.69
N ALA A 91 4.80 -12.89 -23.86
CA ALA A 91 5.19 -13.91 -24.82
C ALA A 91 5.13 -13.41 -26.28
N ALA A 92 4.13 -12.57 -26.62
CA ALA A 92 3.96 -11.99 -27.95
C ALA A 92 5.18 -11.16 -28.41
N VAL A 93 5.95 -10.61 -27.48
CA VAL A 93 7.18 -9.84 -27.75
C VAL A 93 8.44 -10.52 -27.20
N GLN A 94 8.34 -11.80 -26.80
CA GLN A 94 9.43 -12.59 -26.24
C GLN A 94 10.13 -11.93 -25.03
N ALA A 95 9.38 -11.15 -24.24
CA ALA A 95 9.89 -10.52 -23.04
C ALA A 95 9.86 -11.52 -21.86
N PRO A 96 10.97 -11.75 -21.16
CA PRO A 96 11.02 -12.70 -20.04
C PRO A 96 10.32 -12.18 -18.77
N ASP A 97 10.17 -10.86 -18.64
CA ASP A 97 9.55 -10.20 -17.49
C ASP A 97 8.97 -8.82 -17.88
N LEU A 98 8.23 -8.23 -16.95
CA LEU A 98 7.58 -6.94 -17.10
C LEU A 98 8.58 -5.81 -17.33
N THR A 99 9.76 -5.88 -16.71
CA THR A 99 10.82 -4.87 -16.89
C THR A 99 11.27 -4.86 -18.36
N SER A 100 11.51 -6.03 -18.93
CA SER A 100 11.91 -6.22 -20.33
C SER A 100 10.76 -5.81 -21.26
N TYR A 101 9.52 -6.18 -20.95
CA TYR A 101 8.34 -5.80 -21.72
C TYR A 101 8.19 -4.29 -21.84
N ARG A 102 8.35 -3.54 -20.73
CA ARG A 102 8.23 -2.09 -20.70
C ARG A 102 9.28 -1.36 -21.53
N ALA A 103 10.41 -2.00 -21.82
CA ALA A 103 11.44 -1.47 -22.70
C ALA A 103 11.15 -1.72 -24.20
N THR A 104 10.15 -2.55 -24.54
CA THR A 104 9.77 -2.81 -25.93
C THR A 104 8.88 -1.71 -26.50
N PRO A 105 8.81 -1.53 -27.84
CA PRO A 105 7.85 -0.62 -28.47
C PRO A 105 6.39 -0.90 -28.08
N ALA A 106 6.03 -2.18 -27.93
CA ALA A 106 4.69 -2.56 -27.49
C ALA A 106 4.40 -2.11 -26.05
N GLY A 107 5.35 -2.28 -25.14
CA GLY A 107 5.22 -1.84 -23.75
C GLY A 107 5.24 -0.32 -23.58
N LEU A 108 5.87 0.43 -24.49
CA LEU A 108 5.78 1.89 -24.54
C LEU A 108 4.41 2.37 -25.04
N ALA A 109 3.80 1.64 -25.99
CA ALA A 109 2.48 1.96 -26.53
C ALA A 109 1.33 1.53 -25.60
N SER A 110 1.49 0.40 -24.92
CA SER A 110 0.49 -0.19 -24.02
C SER A 110 1.16 -0.63 -22.71
N PRO A 111 1.43 0.30 -21.78
CA PRO A 111 2.12 -0.04 -20.54
C PRO A 111 1.29 -0.95 -19.65
N LEU A 112 1.92 -2.00 -19.13
CA LEU A 112 1.35 -2.84 -18.09
C LEU A 112 1.80 -2.32 -16.71
N PRO A 113 0.87 -1.89 -15.83
CA PRO A 113 1.21 -1.43 -14.48
C PRO A 113 1.59 -2.61 -13.57
N HIS A 114 2.41 -2.35 -12.54
CA HIS A 114 2.57 -3.30 -11.45
C HIS A 114 1.23 -3.44 -10.72
N LEU A 115 0.83 -4.65 -10.37
CA LEU A 115 -0.36 -4.88 -9.55
C LEU A 115 0.07 -5.16 -8.12
N VAL A 116 -0.27 -4.27 -7.19
CA VAL A 116 -0.01 -4.46 -5.76
C VAL A 116 -1.31 -4.83 -5.06
N ILE A 117 -1.38 -6.07 -4.58
CA ILE A 117 -2.52 -6.56 -3.82
C ILE A 117 -2.24 -6.31 -2.33
N VAL A 118 -3.02 -5.43 -1.71
CA VAL A 118 -2.86 -5.07 -0.29
C VAL A 118 -3.96 -5.75 0.50
N ILE A 119 -3.57 -6.69 1.36
CA ILE A 119 -4.47 -7.53 2.15
C ILE A 119 -4.36 -7.11 3.61
N ASP A 120 -5.40 -6.47 4.15
CA ASP A 120 -5.51 -6.23 5.58
C ASP A 120 -6.17 -7.41 6.29
N GLU A 121 -5.51 -7.92 7.32
CA GLU A 121 -5.86 -9.11 8.07
C GLU A 121 -5.88 -10.39 7.23
N PHE A 122 -4.77 -10.68 6.54
CA PHE A 122 -4.62 -11.88 5.71
C PHE A 122 -4.81 -13.20 6.50
N ARG A 123 -4.70 -13.17 7.83
CA ARG A 123 -4.98 -14.33 8.68
C ARG A 123 -6.38 -14.90 8.43
N MET A 124 -7.37 -14.08 8.10
CA MET A 124 -8.70 -14.57 7.74
C MET A 124 -8.65 -15.48 6.50
N LEU A 125 -7.77 -15.22 5.53
CA LEU A 125 -7.55 -16.13 4.39
C LEU A 125 -6.90 -17.45 4.83
N VAL A 126 -6.02 -17.42 5.84
CA VAL A 126 -5.40 -18.65 6.38
C VAL A 126 -6.46 -19.56 7.00
N GLU A 127 -7.41 -18.97 7.72
CA GLU A 127 -8.45 -19.69 8.48
C GLU A 127 -9.63 -20.11 7.60
N ASP A 128 -10.18 -19.17 6.83
CA ASP A 128 -11.45 -19.37 6.11
C ASP A 128 -11.27 -19.88 4.68
N ALA A 129 -10.11 -19.62 4.06
CA ALA A 129 -9.86 -19.93 2.64
C ALA A 129 -8.39 -20.35 2.36
N PRO A 130 -7.87 -21.41 2.99
CA PRO A 130 -6.47 -21.81 2.87
C PRO A 130 -6.05 -22.19 1.43
N GLU A 131 -6.99 -22.71 0.62
CA GLU A 131 -6.77 -22.99 -0.81
C GLU A 131 -6.52 -21.69 -1.60
N ALA A 132 -7.34 -20.66 -1.35
CA ALA A 132 -7.20 -19.35 -1.97
C ALA A 132 -5.86 -18.70 -1.62
N LEU A 133 -5.45 -18.80 -0.35
CA LEU A 133 -4.15 -18.29 0.08
C LEU A 133 -2.99 -19.02 -0.61
N ARG A 134 -3.03 -20.35 -0.69
CA ARG A 134 -2.00 -21.13 -1.39
C ARG A 134 -1.89 -20.74 -2.86
N GLU A 135 -3.04 -20.52 -3.50
CA GLU A 135 -3.05 -20.03 -4.87
C GLU A 135 -2.49 -18.62 -4.99
N LEU A 136 -2.90 -17.68 -4.13
CA LEU A 136 -2.34 -16.33 -4.09
C LEU A 136 -0.83 -16.36 -3.91
N MET A 137 -0.30 -17.20 -3.01
CA MET A 137 1.14 -17.35 -2.79
C MET A 137 1.85 -17.93 -4.02
N ARG A 138 1.25 -18.91 -4.71
CA ARG A 138 1.79 -19.45 -5.98
C ARG A 138 1.80 -18.37 -7.08
N ILE A 139 0.71 -17.61 -7.18
CA ILE A 139 0.59 -16.45 -8.07
C ILE A 139 1.68 -15.44 -7.73
N ALA A 140 1.94 -15.19 -6.44
CA ALA A 140 2.94 -14.25 -5.98
C ALA A 140 4.36 -14.69 -6.41
N ALA A 141 4.67 -15.99 -6.24
CA ALA A 141 5.95 -16.57 -6.61
C ALA A 141 6.26 -16.45 -8.12
N ILE A 142 5.28 -16.77 -8.97
CA ILE A 142 5.39 -16.63 -10.44
C ILE A 142 5.29 -15.15 -10.85
N GLY A 143 4.43 -14.42 -10.16
CA GLY A 143 3.99 -13.06 -10.48
C GLY A 143 5.08 -12.01 -10.37
N ARG A 144 6.24 -12.31 -9.76
CA ARG A 144 7.39 -11.40 -9.77
C ARG A 144 7.78 -10.98 -11.18
N SER A 145 7.86 -11.92 -12.13
CA SER A 145 8.18 -11.58 -13.53
C SER A 145 7.04 -10.84 -14.22
N LEU A 146 5.80 -11.04 -13.78
CA LEU A 146 4.61 -10.37 -14.31
C LEU A 146 4.30 -9.02 -13.63
N GLY A 147 5.08 -8.63 -12.62
CA GLY A 147 4.89 -7.39 -11.86
C GLY A 147 3.74 -7.41 -10.86
N ILE A 148 3.39 -8.58 -10.33
CA ILE A 148 2.39 -8.77 -9.27
C ILE A 148 3.10 -8.83 -7.91
N HIS A 149 2.62 -8.06 -6.94
CA HIS A 149 3.20 -7.92 -5.61
C HIS A 149 2.12 -8.04 -4.54
N LEU A 150 2.49 -8.59 -3.38
CA LEU A 150 1.60 -8.74 -2.24
C LEU A 150 2.10 -7.90 -1.07
N ILE A 151 1.21 -7.16 -0.44
CA ILE A 151 1.41 -6.57 0.88
C ILE A 151 0.40 -7.24 1.81
N MET A 152 0.87 -8.11 2.69
CA MET A 152 0.02 -8.90 3.59
C MET A 152 0.15 -8.37 5.01
N ALA A 153 -0.95 -7.96 5.61
CA ALA A 153 -0.96 -7.40 6.95
C ALA A 153 -1.74 -8.26 7.94
N THR A 154 -1.30 -8.35 9.19
CA THR A 154 -2.03 -9.06 10.25
C THR A 154 -1.85 -8.41 11.61
N GLN A 155 -2.88 -8.47 12.46
CA GLN A 155 -2.78 -8.08 13.86
C GLN A 155 -2.33 -9.20 14.78
N ARG A 156 -2.44 -10.45 14.33
CA ARG A 156 -2.14 -11.66 15.12
C ARG A 156 -1.27 -12.61 14.30
N PRO A 157 0.04 -12.35 14.22
CA PRO A 157 0.97 -13.12 13.39
C PRO A 157 1.07 -14.60 13.81
N GLN A 158 0.79 -14.91 15.08
CA GLN A 158 0.83 -16.28 15.58
C GLN A 158 -0.10 -17.20 14.79
N GLY A 159 0.46 -18.25 14.19
CA GLY A 159 -0.26 -19.23 13.36
C GLY A 159 -0.58 -18.76 11.94
N ALA A 160 -0.43 -17.46 11.64
CA ALA A 160 -0.68 -16.91 10.30
C ALA A 160 0.51 -17.12 9.34
N LEU A 161 1.73 -17.27 9.87
CA LEU A 161 2.96 -17.40 9.09
C LEU A 161 3.26 -18.86 8.71
N THR A 162 2.61 -19.34 7.65
CA THR A 162 2.83 -20.69 7.10
C THR A 162 4.22 -20.82 6.45
N ALA A 163 4.65 -22.07 6.18
CA ALA A 163 5.91 -22.33 5.49
C ALA A 163 5.97 -21.68 4.09
N ASP A 164 4.85 -21.69 3.36
CA ASP A 164 4.75 -21.06 2.03
C ASP A 164 4.96 -19.54 2.09
N ILE A 165 4.39 -18.88 3.12
CA ILE A 165 4.58 -17.44 3.33
C ILE A 165 6.05 -17.14 3.63
N ARG A 166 6.68 -17.91 4.53
CA ARG A 166 8.10 -17.73 4.88
C ARG A 166 9.04 -17.93 3.69
N ALA A 167 8.71 -18.86 2.80
CA ALA A 167 9.53 -19.13 1.62
C ALA A 167 9.49 -18.00 0.58
N ASN A 168 8.41 -17.21 0.55
CA ASN A 168 8.17 -16.20 -0.50
C ASN A 168 8.23 -14.76 0.01
N VAL A 169 8.08 -14.53 1.31
CA VAL A 169 8.20 -13.21 1.94
C VAL A 169 9.61 -13.04 2.48
N THR A 170 10.37 -12.16 1.84
CA THR A 170 11.74 -11.83 2.24
C THR A 170 11.86 -10.49 2.95
N THR A 171 10.81 -9.67 2.95
CA THR A 171 10.78 -8.42 3.71
C THR A 171 9.58 -8.38 4.64
N SER A 172 9.82 -8.01 5.89
CA SER A 172 8.79 -7.86 6.91
C SER A 172 8.96 -6.54 7.66
N ILE A 173 7.83 -5.94 8.02
CA ILE A 173 7.75 -4.82 8.95
C ILE A 173 7.00 -5.31 10.18
N ALA A 174 7.65 -5.24 11.34
CA ALA A 174 7.01 -5.49 12.62
C ALA A 174 6.84 -4.18 13.39
N LEU A 175 5.59 -3.73 13.54
CA LEU A 175 5.23 -2.76 14.56
C LEU A 175 5.13 -3.47 15.92
N ARG A 176 4.63 -2.78 16.94
CA ARG A 176 4.38 -3.37 18.26
C ARG A 176 3.54 -4.66 18.16
N VAL A 177 4.09 -5.76 18.67
CA VAL A 177 3.44 -7.09 18.76
C VAL A 177 3.18 -7.48 20.22
N GLN A 178 2.44 -8.56 20.47
CA GLN A 178 2.00 -8.90 21.83
C GLN A 178 3.05 -9.66 22.64
N SER A 179 3.98 -10.35 21.99
CA SER A 179 5.01 -11.14 22.68
C SER A 179 6.34 -11.15 21.95
N GLU A 180 7.41 -11.44 22.70
CA GLU A 180 8.74 -11.68 22.13
C GLU A 180 8.74 -12.82 21.10
N MET A 181 7.91 -13.85 21.32
CA MET A 181 7.79 -14.98 20.41
C MET A 181 7.25 -14.53 19.04
N GLU A 182 6.21 -13.71 19.01
CA GLU A 182 5.70 -13.13 17.76
C GLU A 182 6.76 -12.27 17.07
N SER A 183 7.48 -11.44 17.83
CA SER A 183 8.55 -10.60 17.28
C SER A 183 9.64 -11.45 16.62
N VAL A 184 10.11 -12.50 17.31
CA VAL A 184 11.10 -13.43 16.77
C VAL A 184 10.57 -14.14 15.53
N ASP A 185 9.29 -14.50 15.53
CA ASP A 185 8.67 -15.19 14.41
C ASP A 185 8.59 -14.35 13.13
N ILE A 186 8.51 -13.02 13.24
CA ILE A 186 8.38 -12.08 12.11
C ILE A 186 9.73 -11.52 11.65
N ILE A 187 10.58 -11.12 12.60
CA ILE A 187 11.82 -10.37 12.32
C ILE A 187 13.08 -11.00 12.93
N ASN A 188 12.99 -12.24 13.45
CA ASN A 188 14.10 -12.95 14.09
C ASN A 188 14.80 -12.14 15.21
N SER A 189 14.02 -11.29 15.89
CA SER A 189 14.46 -10.42 16.98
C SER A 189 13.30 -10.20 17.94
N LYS A 190 13.61 -9.93 19.21
CA LYS A 190 12.60 -9.60 20.24
C LYS A 190 12.19 -8.12 20.22
N ALA A 191 12.85 -7.30 19.41
CA ALA A 191 12.80 -5.84 19.50
C ALA A 191 11.40 -5.26 19.29
N ALA A 192 10.58 -5.83 18.39
CA ALA A 192 9.24 -5.30 18.13
C ALA A 192 8.27 -5.49 19.31
N ALA A 193 8.49 -6.48 20.18
CA ALA A 193 7.70 -6.67 21.39
C ALA A 193 8.02 -5.62 22.48
N ALA A 194 9.20 -5.00 22.42
CA ALA A 194 9.65 -3.98 23.37
C ALA A 194 9.17 -2.56 23.00
N ILE A 195 8.50 -2.38 21.86
CA ILE A 195 7.96 -1.09 21.43
C ILE A 195 6.90 -0.62 22.44
N SER A 196 6.96 0.64 22.87
CA SER A 196 5.98 1.23 23.79
C SER A 196 4.59 1.36 23.16
N VAL A 197 3.56 1.30 24.00
CA VAL A 197 2.18 1.58 23.58
C VAL A 197 2.01 3.05 23.17
N ASP A 198 2.81 3.94 23.75
CA ASP A 198 2.76 5.39 23.52
C ASP A 198 3.42 5.84 22.21
N THR A 199 4.03 4.91 21.46
CA THR A 199 4.74 5.21 20.20
C THR A 199 4.14 4.45 19.01
N PRO A 200 2.85 4.67 18.67
CA PRO A 200 2.27 4.08 17.48
C PRO A 200 3.05 4.48 16.21
N GLY A 201 3.16 3.56 15.27
CA GLY A 201 3.95 3.72 14.04
C GLY A 201 5.44 3.40 14.20
N ARG A 202 5.95 3.24 15.43
CA ARG A 202 7.29 2.68 15.66
C ARG A 202 7.33 1.24 15.16
N ALA A 203 8.37 0.89 14.41
CA ALA A 203 8.49 -0.41 13.78
C ALA A 203 9.94 -0.79 13.48
N TYR A 204 10.14 -2.06 13.14
CA TYR A 204 11.39 -2.61 12.61
C TYR A 204 11.16 -3.18 11.21
N LEU A 205 12.04 -2.82 10.27
CA LEU A 205 12.12 -3.39 8.92
C LEU A 205 13.18 -4.49 8.90
N ALA A 206 12.80 -5.72 8.60
CA ALA A 206 13.70 -6.83 8.37
C ALA A 206 13.71 -7.21 6.88
N ARG A 207 14.91 -7.47 6.34
CA ARG A 207 15.12 -7.87 4.95
C ARG A 207 16.03 -9.09 4.92
N GLY A 208 15.51 -10.22 4.45
CA GLY A 208 16.21 -11.51 4.44
C GLY A 208 16.76 -11.85 5.83
N THR A 209 18.08 -11.95 5.93
CA THR A 209 18.79 -12.26 7.18
C THR A 209 19.49 -11.04 7.80
N GLU A 210 19.23 -9.84 7.30
CA GLU A 210 19.81 -8.61 7.84
C GLU A 210 19.27 -8.30 9.25
N ALA A 211 20.06 -7.57 10.04
CA ALA A 211 19.59 -7.05 11.32
C ALA A 211 18.39 -6.10 11.11
N PRO A 212 17.30 -6.25 11.87
CA PRO A 212 16.13 -5.38 11.71
C PRO A 212 16.47 -3.90 11.97
N LEU A 213 16.04 -3.03 11.07
CA LEU A 213 16.26 -1.58 11.15
C LEU A 213 15.05 -0.91 11.77
N GLU A 214 15.27 -0.20 12.87
CA GLU A 214 14.21 0.58 13.52
C GLU A 214 13.84 1.82 12.70
N PHE A 215 12.55 2.12 12.62
CA PHE A 215 12.06 3.35 12.04
C PHE A 215 10.75 3.81 12.69
N GLN A 216 10.39 5.06 12.43
CA GLN A 216 9.08 5.62 12.75
C GLN A 216 8.30 5.81 11.44
N ALA A 217 7.12 5.21 11.34
CA ALA A 217 6.24 5.37 10.19
C ALA A 217 5.80 6.83 10.03
N GLY A 218 5.74 7.29 8.77
CA GLY A 218 5.05 8.54 8.44
C GLY A 218 3.55 8.41 8.68
N SER A 219 2.91 9.54 8.98
CA SER A 219 1.47 9.65 9.19
C SER A 219 0.85 10.49 8.07
N LEU A 220 -0.32 10.10 7.58
CA LEU A 220 -1.14 10.91 6.71
C LEU A 220 -1.86 12.00 7.49
N THR A 221 -2.10 11.79 8.79
CA THR A 221 -2.51 12.89 9.66
C THR A 221 -1.44 13.96 9.68
N ALA A 222 -1.78 15.12 9.13
CA ALA A 222 -1.02 16.33 9.31
C ALA A 222 -1.12 16.72 10.80
N GLY A 223 -0.25 16.16 11.63
CA GLY A 223 -0.03 16.73 12.95
C GLY A 223 0.54 18.13 12.74
N ALA A 224 -0.26 19.18 12.96
CA ALA A 224 0.11 20.60 13.17
C ALA A 224 1.18 21.28 12.27
N PHE A 225 1.73 20.62 11.24
CA PHE A 225 2.85 21.10 10.43
C PHE A 225 2.46 21.51 9.01
N LEU A 226 1.21 21.26 8.62
CA LEU A 226 0.61 22.06 7.56
C LEU A 226 0.07 23.31 8.24
N SER A 227 0.95 24.28 8.48
CA SER A 227 0.51 25.65 8.21
C SER A 227 -0.13 25.56 6.83
N GLU A 228 -1.41 25.91 6.68
CA GLU A 228 -1.99 26.04 5.35
C GLU A 228 -0.93 26.74 4.51
N PRO A 229 -0.48 26.18 3.36
CA PRO A 229 0.38 26.95 2.49
C PRO A 229 -0.43 28.20 2.19
N ALA A 230 -0.06 29.33 2.82
CA ALA A 230 -0.77 30.59 2.69
C ALA A 230 -0.98 30.75 1.19
N GLY A 231 -2.25 30.70 0.77
CA GLY A 231 -2.61 30.31 -0.60
C GLY A 231 -1.63 30.92 -1.59
N ILE A 232 -0.94 30.08 -2.37
CA ILE A 232 0.10 30.56 -3.28
C ILE A 232 -0.57 31.50 -4.28
N SER A 233 -0.49 32.81 -4.02
CA SER A 233 -1.04 33.83 -4.89
C SER A 233 0.06 34.26 -5.85
N VAL A 234 -0.10 33.94 -7.13
CA VAL A 234 0.73 34.54 -8.18
C VAL A 234 0.18 35.94 -8.45
N ARG A 235 1.01 36.97 -8.25
CA ARG A 235 0.67 38.37 -8.52
C ARG A 235 1.75 38.99 -9.38
N LEU A 236 1.40 40.03 -10.15
CA LEU A 236 2.42 40.84 -10.82
C LEU A 236 3.24 41.59 -9.76
N ALA A 237 4.54 41.74 -10.00
CA ALA A 237 5.43 42.42 -9.06
C ALA A 237 4.97 43.85 -8.73
N SER A 238 4.31 44.53 -9.68
CA SER A 238 3.70 45.85 -9.48
C SER A 238 2.55 45.83 -8.45
N GLU A 239 1.70 44.81 -8.48
CA GLU A 239 0.55 44.68 -7.58
C GLU A 239 0.97 44.34 -6.13
N TYR A 240 2.14 43.72 -5.96
CA TYR A 240 2.67 43.42 -4.63
C TYR A 240 3.20 44.67 -3.91
N LEU A 241 3.78 45.61 -4.66
CA LEU A 241 4.40 46.80 -4.10
C LEU A 241 3.40 47.88 -3.64
N GLU A 242 2.12 47.75 -3.99
CA GLU A 242 1.07 48.75 -3.74
C GLU A 242 0.17 48.43 -2.53
N VAL A 243 0.35 47.28 -1.85
CA VAL A 243 -0.55 46.84 -0.76
C VAL A 243 0.05 47.15 0.62
N PRO A 244 -0.65 47.87 1.53
CA PRO A 244 -0.23 48.01 2.92
C PRO A 244 -0.35 46.68 3.67
N ALA A 245 0.63 46.38 4.54
CA ALA A 245 0.68 45.13 5.29
C ALA A 245 -0.58 44.90 6.15
N VAL A 246 -1.35 43.86 5.84
CA VAL A 246 -2.47 43.39 6.65
C VAL A 246 -1.93 42.44 7.72
N THR A 247 -2.27 42.71 8.98
CA THR A 247 -2.03 41.85 10.13
C THR A 247 -2.89 40.58 10.04
N ALA A 248 -2.25 39.41 10.12
CA ALA A 248 -2.89 38.11 10.06
C ALA A 248 -3.83 37.90 11.26
N ASP A 249 -5.10 37.62 10.97
CA ASP A 249 -6.10 37.22 11.96
C ASP A 249 -6.19 35.68 12.04
N SER A 250 -6.48 35.20 13.26
CA SER A 250 -6.27 33.85 13.76
C SER A 250 -7.10 32.74 13.09
N ALA A 251 -6.43 31.62 12.76
CA ALA A 251 -7.06 30.37 12.30
C ALA A 251 -7.84 29.67 13.43
N SER A 252 -9.08 29.25 13.12
CA SER A 252 -9.95 28.49 14.02
C SER A 252 -9.51 27.04 14.17
N ALA A 253 -9.48 26.53 15.40
CA ALA A 253 -9.19 25.14 15.73
C ALA A 253 -10.31 24.20 15.21
N GLY A 254 -10.05 23.51 14.10
CA GLY A 254 -10.82 22.35 13.66
C GLY A 254 -10.42 21.08 14.40
N THR A 255 -11.34 20.13 14.49
CA THR A 255 -11.11 18.77 15.03
C THR A 255 -9.91 18.12 14.34
N GLU A 256 -8.95 17.57 15.10
CA GLU A 256 -7.79 16.88 14.52
C GLU A 256 -8.25 15.74 13.61
N PRO A 257 -7.82 15.73 12.33
CA PRO A 257 -8.24 14.70 11.39
C PRO A 257 -7.68 13.34 11.82
N THR A 258 -8.52 12.32 11.75
CA THR A 258 -8.07 10.92 11.89
C THR A 258 -7.22 10.49 10.68
N PRO A 259 -6.36 9.48 10.84
CA PRO A 259 -5.72 8.73 9.75
C PRO A 259 -6.55 8.53 8.47
N ALA A 260 -7.76 7.98 8.63
CA ALA A 260 -8.64 7.67 7.52
C ALA A 260 -9.15 8.94 6.81
N THR A 261 -9.54 9.96 7.57
CA THR A 261 -10.01 11.24 7.02
C THR A 261 -8.89 12.06 6.37
N ALA A 262 -7.66 11.91 6.86
CA ALA A 262 -6.50 12.61 6.31
C ALA A 262 -6.08 12.09 4.92
N THR A 263 -6.53 10.89 4.55
CA THR A 263 -6.32 10.33 3.20
C THR A 263 -7.16 11.05 2.13
N ALA A 264 -8.36 11.54 2.48
CA ALA A 264 -9.31 12.13 1.55
C ALA A 264 -8.74 13.30 0.70
N PRO A 265 -8.06 14.32 1.26
CA PRO A 265 -7.51 15.41 0.45
C PRO A 265 -6.40 14.93 -0.51
N LEU A 266 -5.60 13.93 -0.12
CA LEU A 266 -4.57 13.36 -0.98
C LEU A 266 -5.19 12.60 -2.15
N VAL A 267 -6.22 11.79 -1.86
CA VAL A 267 -6.99 11.08 -2.88
C VAL A 267 -7.64 12.06 -3.87
N ALA A 268 -8.30 13.10 -3.38
CA ALA A 268 -8.94 14.11 -4.22
C ALA A 268 -7.91 14.85 -5.10
N SER A 269 -6.76 15.23 -4.53
CA SER A 269 -5.68 15.90 -5.27
C SER A 269 -5.14 15.02 -6.39
N MET A 270 -4.94 13.73 -6.12
CA MET A 270 -4.44 12.78 -7.11
C MET A 270 -5.45 12.49 -8.22
N ALA A 271 -6.72 12.34 -7.88
CA ALA A 271 -7.79 12.19 -8.86
C ALA A 271 -7.88 13.43 -9.77
N GLY A 272 -7.86 14.64 -9.19
CA GLY A 272 -7.90 15.89 -9.95
C GLY A 272 -6.68 16.08 -10.87
N LEU A 273 -5.46 15.76 -10.38
CA LEU A 273 -4.25 15.79 -11.20
C LEU A 273 -4.32 14.80 -12.38
N TRP A 274 -4.84 13.59 -12.15
CA TRP A 274 -4.97 12.59 -13.20
C TRP A 274 -5.97 13.02 -14.28
N GLU A 275 -7.11 13.56 -13.88
CA GLU A 275 -8.14 14.09 -14.78
C GLU A 275 -7.61 15.28 -15.59
N ALA A 276 -6.87 16.19 -14.96
CA ALA A 276 -6.25 17.33 -15.64
C ALA A 276 -5.20 16.93 -16.70
N MET A 277 -4.58 15.76 -16.55
CA MET A 277 -3.67 15.19 -17.57
C MET A 277 -4.41 14.56 -18.77
N ASN A 278 -5.74 14.65 -18.81
CA ASN A 278 -6.61 14.13 -19.87
C ASN A 278 -6.40 12.62 -20.14
N ARG A 279 -6.09 11.87 -19.08
CA ARG A 279 -5.88 10.42 -19.14
C ARG A 279 -7.16 9.69 -18.72
N PRO A 280 -7.53 8.58 -19.38
CA PRO A 280 -8.74 7.84 -19.05
C PRO A 280 -8.68 7.27 -17.62
N ALA A 281 -9.85 7.11 -17.00
CA ALA A 281 -9.97 6.34 -15.76
C ALA A 281 -9.60 4.88 -16.02
N ILE A 282 -8.85 4.27 -15.09
CA ILE A 282 -8.56 2.84 -15.14
C ILE A 282 -9.86 2.09 -14.85
N ARG A 283 -10.28 1.23 -15.78
CA ARG A 283 -11.44 0.35 -15.64
C ARG A 283 -11.00 -1.04 -15.24
#